data_AF-A0A1G9E0Z0-F1
#
_entry.id   AF-A0A1G9E0Z0-F1
#
_cell.length_a   1.000
_cell.length_b   1.000
_cell.length_c   1.000
_cell.angle_alpha   90.00
_cell.angle_beta   90.00
_cell.angle_gamma   90.00
#
_symmetry.space_group_name_H-M   'P 1'
#
loop_
_entity.id
_entity.type
_entity.pdbx_description
1 polymer ?
#
loop_
_entity_poly.entity_id
_entity_poly.type
_entity_poly.pdbx_seq_one_letter_code
_entity_poly.pdbx_strand_id
1 'polypeptide(L)'
;MQNFAELHLKPETLARYGLPDIPYPIPAADLKSALLDNGDLPLAAMLHGLQQRSRDGQAEWQQLEPAMDRLAELLAPDDARDVISAAGDHWWLEVGPVELGGKLVTIQRGDALIAAITARDDGRLRVAAFRPLDAKSAEYLIGLGQVPHPEHGVCMRENNWEYALDCSAGNGNYYAADRGEAYLSYWEKGLGIRWDGSDMPEWRKQLDLLARPAARVVAELGVYYTLSSNEDEEPVADTGAAEEFETPAPPAWRSKRQQKRTVQGRFLGCLLGGAVGDALGAPVEFMKRTEILRRFGPKGITEYAPAYGGMGTITDDTQMTLFTAEGLIRGWVRGCFKGITTYSGVTAHAYLRWLQSQGERPICDIDFGTDEPGWLFQQRQLHSRRAPGNTCLSALRAMNSLGELARNDSKGCGGVMRVAPVGLFAWRLRQYESPQDAFRLGTELAALTHGHPTGALTGGVLAVLVLALTDGASLREALAAAKRLLRAEPRHEETLRAIEMAEELADSGLPHEEAIARLGQGWIAEEALAISIYCALVARNFKHGVILAVNHDGDSDSTGAIVGNLLGAMHGVKAIPAEWLEPLELRDVITELAEDLYAFKDWAIGEYSDNEELNQRIWRKYPGF
;
A
#
# COMPACT_ATOMS: atom_id res chain seq x y z
N MET A 1 6.99 -20.08 -13.79
CA MET A 1 6.03 -20.13 -14.91
C MET A 1 4.70 -20.59 -14.34
N GLN A 2 3.71 -19.70 -14.25
CA GLN A 2 2.35 -20.09 -13.90
C GLN A 2 1.79 -20.93 -15.06
N ASN A 3 1.31 -22.14 -14.79
CA ASN A 3 0.68 -22.96 -15.81
C ASN A 3 -0.71 -22.38 -16.08
N PHE A 4 -0.84 -21.63 -17.17
CA PHE A 4 -2.14 -21.24 -17.71
C PHE A 4 -2.71 -22.40 -18.53
N ALA A 5 -4.01 -22.63 -18.41
CA ALA A 5 -4.73 -23.48 -19.35
C ALA A 5 -5.39 -22.57 -20.39
N GLU A 6 -5.16 -22.87 -21.67
CA GLU A 6 -5.86 -22.21 -22.77
C GLU A 6 -7.22 -22.88 -22.96
N LEU A 7 -8.29 -22.14 -22.72
CA LEU A 7 -9.66 -22.59 -23.03
C LEU A 7 -9.97 -22.20 -24.48
N HIS A 8 -10.21 -23.22 -25.31
CA HIS A 8 -10.79 -23.07 -26.64
C HIS A 8 -12.25 -23.53 -26.59
N LEU A 9 -13.18 -22.62 -26.88
CA LEU A 9 -14.58 -22.99 -27.12
C LEU A 9 -14.67 -23.69 -28.47
N LYS A 10 -15.50 -24.74 -28.57
CA LYS A 10 -15.69 -25.45 -29.84
C LYS A 10 -16.26 -24.51 -30.90
N PRO A 11 -15.84 -24.58 -32.17
CA PRO A 11 -16.32 -23.71 -33.26
C PRO A 11 -17.85 -23.64 -33.38
N GLU A 12 -18.56 -24.73 -33.08
CA GLU A 12 -20.02 -24.78 -33.12
C GLU A 12 -20.66 -24.01 -31.96
N THR A 13 -19.99 -23.93 -30.82
CA THR A 13 -20.42 -23.14 -29.64
C THR A 13 -20.18 -21.66 -29.89
N LEU A 14 -19.02 -21.32 -30.47
CA LEU A 14 -18.72 -19.96 -30.91
C LEU A 14 -19.73 -19.47 -31.95
N ALA A 15 -20.05 -20.30 -32.95
CA ALA A 15 -21.05 -19.98 -33.97
C ALA A 15 -22.48 -19.84 -33.40
N ARG A 16 -22.86 -20.66 -32.41
CA ARG A 16 -24.16 -20.59 -31.73
C ARG A 16 -24.38 -19.23 -31.03
N TYR A 17 -23.31 -18.60 -30.57
CA TYR A 17 -23.35 -17.34 -29.83
C TYR A 17 -22.75 -16.15 -30.59
N GLY A 18 -22.35 -16.32 -31.87
CA GLY A 18 -21.78 -15.26 -32.69
C GLY A 18 -20.39 -14.77 -32.22
N LEU A 19 -19.64 -15.60 -31.51
CA LEU A 19 -18.38 -15.22 -30.86
C LEU A 19 -17.18 -15.51 -31.78
N PRO A 20 -16.14 -14.65 -31.82
CA PRO A 20 -14.88 -14.97 -32.49
C PRO A 20 -14.10 -16.05 -31.72
N ASP A 21 -13.23 -16.80 -32.41
CA ASP A 21 -12.31 -17.77 -31.77
C ASP A 21 -11.12 -17.02 -31.15
N ILE A 22 -11.15 -16.86 -29.82
CA ILE A 22 -10.22 -16.00 -29.10
C ILE A 22 -9.66 -16.84 -27.93
N PRO A 23 -8.35 -17.18 -27.87
CA PRO A 23 -7.78 -18.13 -26.89
C PRO A 23 -7.74 -17.59 -25.45
N TYR A 24 -8.52 -18.12 -24.50
CA TYR A 24 -8.55 -17.57 -23.14
C TYR A 24 -7.49 -18.19 -22.22
N PRO A 25 -6.61 -17.40 -21.59
CA PRO A 25 -5.87 -17.87 -20.44
C PRO A 25 -6.76 -17.80 -19.19
N ILE A 26 -7.05 -18.95 -18.59
CA ILE A 26 -7.69 -19.03 -17.26
C ILE A 26 -6.70 -19.77 -16.33
N PRO A 27 -6.50 -19.32 -15.07
CA PRO A 27 -5.74 -20.08 -14.09
C PRO A 27 -6.32 -21.49 -13.92
N ALA A 28 -5.46 -22.51 -13.95
CA ALA A 28 -5.90 -23.92 -13.94
C ALA A 28 -6.76 -24.31 -12.71
N ALA A 29 -6.67 -23.55 -11.61
CA ALA A 29 -7.46 -23.74 -10.39
C ALA A 29 -8.95 -23.40 -10.61
N ASP A 30 -9.24 -22.32 -11.34
CA ASP A 30 -10.61 -21.83 -11.57
C ASP A 30 -11.35 -22.72 -12.58
N LEU A 31 -10.61 -23.26 -13.57
CA LEU A 31 -11.11 -24.23 -14.54
C LEU A 31 -11.58 -25.53 -13.87
N LYS A 32 -10.83 -25.98 -12.85
CA LYS A 32 -11.10 -27.25 -12.14
C LYS A 32 -12.34 -27.16 -11.25
N SER A 33 -12.61 -25.98 -10.69
CA SER A 33 -13.84 -25.70 -9.94
C SER A 33 -15.06 -25.58 -10.85
N ALA A 34 -14.90 -25.02 -12.06
CA ALA A 34 -15.99 -24.85 -13.02
C ALA A 34 -16.36 -26.13 -13.80
N LEU A 35 -15.40 -27.05 -13.98
CA LEU A 35 -15.61 -28.28 -14.76
C LEU A 35 -16.25 -29.44 -13.96
N LEU A 36 -16.30 -29.37 -12.63
CA LEU A 36 -16.64 -30.52 -11.79
C LEU A 36 -18.09 -30.56 -11.28
N ASP A 37 -18.87 -29.48 -11.35
CA ASP A 37 -20.24 -29.45 -10.80
C ASP A 37 -21.32 -28.94 -11.78
N ASN A 38 -21.42 -29.58 -12.95
CA ASN A 38 -22.53 -29.48 -13.96
C ASN A 38 -22.22 -28.83 -15.32
N GLY A 39 -20.96 -28.51 -15.62
CA GLY A 39 -20.52 -28.28 -17.02
C GLY A 39 -20.93 -26.97 -17.68
N ASP A 40 -21.55 -26.04 -16.96
CA ASP A 40 -21.75 -24.67 -17.43
C ASP A 40 -20.65 -23.78 -16.82
N LEU A 41 -19.75 -23.28 -17.67
CA LEU A 41 -18.88 -22.18 -17.26
C LEU A 41 -19.82 -21.00 -16.91
N PRO A 42 -19.74 -20.41 -15.71
CA PRO A 42 -20.59 -19.27 -15.38
C PRO A 42 -20.29 -18.18 -16.40
N LEU A 43 -21.31 -17.80 -17.17
CA LEU A 43 -21.21 -16.84 -18.26
C LEU A 43 -20.59 -15.48 -17.83
N ALA A 44 -20.68 -15.13 -16.55
CA ALA A 44 -19.97 -14.02 -15.92
C ALA A 44 -18.43 -14.17 -15.95
N ALA A 45 -17.90 -15.39 -15.78
CA ALA A 45 -16.46 -15.67 -15.91
C ALA A 45 -15.97 -15.55 -17.36
N MET A 46 -16.84 -15.88 -18.35
CA MET A 46 -16.54 -15.65 -19.76
C MET A 46 -16.46 -14.15 -20.07
N LEU A 47 -17.42 -13.37 -19.57
CA LEU A 47 -17.43 -11.92 -19.73
C LEU A 47 -16.20 -11.28 -19.08
N HIS A 48 -15.86 -11.69 -17.86
CA HIS A 48 -14.64 -11.25 -17.18
C HIS A 48 -13.38 -11.55 -18.00
N GLY A 49 -13.26 -12.76 -18.57
CA GLY A 49 -12.10 -13.11 -19.40
C GLY A 49 -11.96 -12.25 -20.67
N LEU A 50 -13.05 -11.91 -21.37
CA LEU A 50 -13.00 -11.00 -22.53
C LEU A 50 -12.53 -9.61 -22.12
N GLN A 51 -13.08 -9.13 -21.01
CA GLN A 51 -12.76 -7.84 -20.43
C GLN A 51 -11.29 -7.74 -20.04
N GLN A 52 -10.70 -8.81 -19.49
CA GLN A 52 -9.28 -8.91 -19.16
C GLN A 52 -8.38 -8.85 -20.41
N ARG A 53 -8.74 -9.55 -21.48
CA ARG A 53 -7.95 -9.55 -22.72
C ARG A 53 -7.96 -8.20 -23.44
N SER A 54 -9.09 -7.51 -23.42
CA SER A 54 -9.19 -6.10 -23.85
C SER A 54 -8.26 -5.22 -23.03
N ARG A 55 -8.28 -5.36 -21.70
CA ARG A 55 -7.44 -4.57 -20.79
C ARG A 55 -5.94 -4.76 -21.07
N ASP A 56 -5.53 -6.00 -21.32
CA ASP A 56 -4.12 -6.35 -21.51
C ASP A 56 -3.63 -6.06 -22.95
N GLY A 57 -4.46 -5.44 -23.80
CA GLY A 57 -4.12 -5.04 -25.17
C GLY A 57 -3.95 -6.22 -26.14
N GLN A 58 -4.41 -7.41 -25.76
CA GLN A 58 -4.26 -8.63 -26.56
C GLN A 58 -5.26 -8.76 -27.71
N ALA A 59 -6.34 -7.98 -27.67
CA ALA A 59 -7.33 -7.84 -28.73
C ALA A 59 -7.97 -6.45 -28.65
N GLU A 60 -8.28 -5.86 -29.80
CA GLU A 60 -9.01 -4.59 -29.86
C GLU A 60 -10.42 -4.76 -29.31
N TRP A 61 -10.82 -3.93 -28.36
CA TRP A 61 -12.11 -4.06 -27.67
C TRP A 61 -13.32 -3.99 -28.62
N GLN A 62 -13.21 -3.25 -29.73
CA GLN A 62 -14.26 -3.17 -30.76
C GLN A 62 -14.49 -4.52 -31.46
N GLN A 63 -13.47 -5.38 -31.50
CA GLN A 63 -13.59 -6.73 -32.06
C GLN A 63 -14.26 -7.70 -31.07
N LEU A 64 -14.22 -7.37 -29.78
CA LEU A 64 -14.84 -8.15 -28.70
C LEU A 64 -16.24 -7.64 -28.34
N GLU A 65 -16.59 -6.41 -28.73
CA GLU A 65 -17.85 -5.73 -28.45
C GLU A 65 -19.08 -6.59 -28.79
N PRO A 66 -19.24 -7.17 -30.01
CA PRO A 66 -20.39 -8.01 -30.33
C PRO A 66 -20.53 -9.25 -29.44
N ALA A 67 -19.40 -9.82 -29.02
CA ALA A 67 -19.34 -10.99 -28.16
C ALA A 67 -19.74 -10.65 -26.72
N MET A 68 -19.19 -9.58 -26.16
CA MET A 68 -19.54 -9.08 -24.83
C MET A 68 -21.01 -8.68 -24.77
N ASP A 69 -21.48 -8.00 -25.81
CA ASP A 69 -22.87 -7.61 -25.99
C ASP A 69 -23.82 -8.80 -25.91
N ARG A 70 -23.52 -9.86 -26.66
CA ARG A 70 -24.37 -11.05 -26.73
C ARG A 70 -24.37 -11.84 -25.43
N LEU A 71 -23.23 -11.93 -24.77
CA LEU A 71 -23.11 -12.63 -23.47
C LEU A 71 -23.80 -11.84 -22.35
N ALA A 72 -23.72 -10.51 -22.36
CA ALA A 72 -24.43 -9.66 -21.40
C ALA A 72 -25.95 -9.72 -21.58
N GLU A 73 -26.45 -9.78 -22.83
CA GLU A 73 -27.87 -10.04 -23.10
C GLU A 73 -28.35 -11.36 -22.52
N LEU A 74 -27.53 -12.42 -22.59
CA LEU A 74 -27.86 -13.73 -22.05
C LEU A 74 -27.82 -13.79 -20.51
N LEU A 75 -27.07 -12.89 -19.86
CA LEU A 75 -26.99 -12.75 -18.40
C LEU A 75 -28.06 -11.85 -17.80
N ALA A 76 -28.58 -10.92 -18.60
CA ALA A 76 -29.58 -9.96 -18.16
C ALA A 76 -30.98 -10.60 -18.23
N PRO A 77 -31.80 -10.52 -17.17
CA PRO A 77 -33.21 -10.88 -17.29
C PRO A 77 -33.88 -9.97 -18.34
N ASP A 78 -34.87 -10.49 -19.08
CA ASP A 78 -35.64 -9.80 -20.14
C ASP A 78 -36.42 -8.53 -19.67
N ASP A 79 -36.14 -8.01 -18.48
CA ASP A 79 -36.80 -6.83 -17.94
C ASP A 79 -36.17 -5.56 -18.50
N ALA A 80 -36.97 -4.78 -19.23
CA ALA A 80 -36.69 -3.41 -19.61
C ALA A 80 -36.68 -2.48 -18.37
N ARG A 81 -35.75 -2.72 -17.45
CA ARG A 81 -35.55 -1.83 -16.30
C ARG A 81 -34.75 -0.62 -16.77
N ASP A 82 -35.35 0.55 -16.63
CA ASP A 82 -34.71 1.80 -17.00
C ASP A 82 -33.55 2.15 -16.06
N VAL A 83 -33.58 1.66 -14.81
CA VAL A 83 -32.57 1.96 -13.79
C VAL A 83 -32.33 0.74 -12.88
N ILE A 84 -31.07 0.49 -12.53
CA ILE A 84 -30.66 -0.48 -11.50
C ILE A 84 -29.67 0.19 -10.55
N SER A 85 -29.88 0.05 -9.24
CA SER A 85 -28.95 0.55 -8.22
C SER A 85 -28.24 -0.60 -7.51
N ALA A 86 -26.94 -0.43 -7.26
CA ALA A 86 -26.13 -1.27 -6.41
C ALA A 86 -25.54 -0.42 -5.27
N ALA A 87 -25.62 -0.93 -4.05
CA ALA A 87 -25.15 -0.25 -2.86
C ALA A 87 -24.38 -1.24 -1.98
N GLY A 88 -23.19 -0.83 -1.53
CA GLY A 88 -22.43 -1.50 -0.47
C GLY A 88 -22.15 -0.54 0.69
N ASP A 89 -21.44 -1.03 1.71
CA ASP A 89 -21.11 -0.26 2.92
C ASP A 89 -20.33 1.05 2.63
N HIS A 90 -19.68 1.14 1.46
CA HIS A 90 -18.81 2.26 1.08
C HIS A 90 -18.99 2.76 -0.36
N TRP A 91 -19.98 2.29 -1.14
CA TRP A 91 -20.19 2.76 -2.52
C TRP A 91 -21.62 2.61 -3.00
N TRP A 92 -22.10 3.59 -3.78
CA TRP A 92 -23.43 3.59 -4.39
C TRP A 92 -23.33 3.90 -5.90
N LEU A 93 -23.78 2.97 -6.74
CA LEU A 93 -23.79 3.09 -8.19
C LEU A 93 -25.21 2.88 -8.73
N GLU A 94 -25.69 3.83 -9.51
CA GLU A 94 -26.96 3.73 -10.23
C GLU A 94 -26.69 3.66 -11.73
N VAL A 95 -27.12 2.57 -12.36
CA VAL A 95 -26.96 2.29 -13.77
C VAL A 95 -28.28 2.60 -14.47
N GLY A 96 -28.28 3.54 -15.40
CA GLY A 96 -29.50 4.01 -16.06
C GLY A 96 -29.29 5.27 -16.92
N PRO A 97 -30.34 5.87 -17.50
CA PRO A 97 -30.21 7.03 -18.38
C PRO A 97 -29.66 8.26 -17.63
N VAL A 98 -28.61 8.86 -18.18
CA VAL A 98 -27.98 10.10 -17.67
C VAL A 98 -28.52 11.31 -18.44
N GLU A 99 -28.73 12.43 -17.76
CA GLU A 99 -29.08 13.70 -18.40
C GLU A 99 -27.85 14.32 -19.08
N LEU A 100 -27.83 14.27 -20.42
CA LEU A 100 -26.69 14.74 -21.21
C LEU A 100 -26.64 16.26 -21.40
N GLY A 101 -27.64 16.99 -20.89
CA GLY A 101 -27.71 18.46 -20.94
C GLY A 101 -27.09 19.17 -19.72
N GLY A 102 -26.71 18.43 -18.68
CA GLY A 102 -26.17 18.94 -17.41
C GLY A 102 -24.65 18.83 -17.28
N LYS A 103 -24.11 18.92 -16.06
CA LYS A 103 -22.68 18.67 -15.80
C LYS A 103 -22.41 17.16 -15.90
N LEU A 104 -21.58 16.72 -16.85
CA LEU A 104 -21.28 15.30 -17.04
C LEU A 104 -19.80 14.99 -17.26
N VAL A 105 -19.39 13.79 -16.83
CA VAL A 105 -18.07 13.19 -17.09
C VAL A 105 -18.25 12.11 -18.15
N THR A 106 -17.47 12.12 -19.23
CA THR A 106 -17.49 11.06 -20.25
C THR A 106 -16.28 10.15 -20.14
N ILE A 107 -16.49 8.86 -20.40
CA ILE A 107 -15.42 7.87 -20.60
C ILE A 107 -15.21 7.71 -22.10
N GLN A 108 -13.99 7.95 -22.59
CA GLN A 108 -13.65 7.85 -24.00
C GLN A 108 -12.45 6.94 -24.21
N ARG A 109 -12.44 6.29 -25.37
CA ARG A 109 -11.34 5.45 -25.83
C ARG A 109 -11.13 5.66 -27.31
N GLY A 110 -9.99 6.25 -27.68
CA GLY A 110 -9.80 6.79 -29.03
C GLY A 110 -10.91 7.79 -29.37
N ASP A 111 -11.59 7.58 -30.50
CA ASP A 111 -12.71 8.42 -30.96
C ASP A 111 -14.11 7.90 -30.54
N ALA A 112 -14.18 6.90 -29.65
CA ALA A 112 -15.45 6.30 -29.22
C ALA A 112 -15.88 6.80 -27.84
N LEU A 113 -17.14 7.21 -27.71
CA LEU A 113 -17.80 7.44 -26.43
C LEU A 113 -18.22 6.09 -25.82
N ILE A 114 -17.75 5.80 -24.62
CA ILE A 114 -17.99 4.52 -23.92
C ILE A 114 -19.11 4.65 -22.90
N ALA A 115 -19.06 5.67 -22.04
CA ALA A 115 -20.06 5.94 -21.01
C ALA A 115 -20.13 7.43 -20.64
N ALA A 116 -21.25 7.86 -20.06
CA ALA A 116 -21.45 9.16 -19.44
C ALA A 116 -21.87 8.97 -17.98
N ILE A 117 -21.41 9.88 -17.12
CA ILE A 117 -21.61 9.83 -15.68
C ILE A 117 -22.07 11.20 -15.20
N THR A 118 -23.06 11.23 -14.31
CA THR A 118 -23.45 12.45 -13.60
C THR A 118 -23.57 12.17 -12.11
N ALA A 119 -23.21 13.18 -11.31
CA ALA A 119 -23.41 13.15 -9.86
C ALA A 119 -24.86 13.53 -9.53
N ARG A 120 -25.41 12.94 -8.47
CA ARG A 120 -26.71 13.30 -7.92
C ARG A 120 -26.57 14.00 -6.57
N ASP A 121 -27.56 14.83 -6.25
CA ASP A 121 -27.60 15.58 -4.97
C ASP A 121 -27.70 14.66 -3.73
N ASP A 122 -28.17 13.43 -3.90
CA ASP A 122 -28.28 12.41 -2.84
C ASP A 122 -26.99 11.60 -2.64
N GLY A 123 -25.92 12.00 -3.33
CA GLY A 123 -24.61 11.40 -3.19
C GLY A 123 -24.43 10.09 -3.92
N ARG A 124 -25.20 9.82 -4.99
CA ARG A 124 -25.02 8.65 -5.86
C ARG A 124 -24.42 9.05 -7.21
N LEU A 125 -23.76 8.10 -7.86
CA LEU A 125 -23.35 8.23 -9.26
C LEU A 125 -24.38 7.60 -10.17
N ARG A 126 -24.81 8.35 -11.19
CA ARG A 126 -25.63 7.79 -12.27
C ARG A 126 -24.79 7.60 -13.52
N VAL A 127 -24.80 6.38 -14.07
CA VAL A 127 -23.96 5.97 -15.20
C VAL A 127 -24.81 5.44 -16.35
N ALA A 128 -24.57 5.97 -17.54
CA ALA A 128 -25.10 5.47 -18.81
C ALA A 128 -23.94 4.94 -19.65
N ALA A 129 -23.94 3.64 -19.97
CA ALA A 129 -22.97 3.08 -20.92
C ALA A 129 -23.59 3.00 -22.32
N PHE A 130 -22.82 3.41 -23.32
CA PHE A 130 -23.21 3.40 -24.74
C PHE A 130 -22.62 2.23 -25.50
N ARG A 131 -21.53 1.65 -24.97
CA ARG A 131 -20.80 0.50 -25.53
C ARG A 131 -20.40 -0.46 -24.41
N PRO A 132 -19.97 -1.70 -24.71
CA PRO A 132 -19.53 -2.64 -23.68
C PRO A 132 -18.35 -2.11 -22.86
N LEU A 133 -18.46 -2.26 -21.54
CA LEU A 133 -17.39 -1.90 -20.61
C LEU A 133 -16.36 -3.01 -20.56
N ASP A 134 -15.11 -2.70 -20.87
CA ASP A 134 -14.00 -3.61 -20.60
C ASP A 134 -13.59 -3.60 -19.11
N ALA A 135 -12.66 -4.48 -18.72
CA ALA A 135 -12.31 -4.65 -17.30
C ALA A 135 -11.81 -3.35 -16.69
N LYS A 136 -11.08 -2.54 -17.47
CA LYS A 136 -10.51 -1.29 -16.98
C LYS A 136 -11.58 -0.21 -16.80
N SER A 137 -12.48 -0.07 -17.76
CA SER A 137 -13.59 0.90 -17.69
C SER A 137 -14.55 0.54 -16.55
N ALA A 138 -14.80 -0.75 -16.35
CA ALA A 138 -15.58 -1.27 -15.23
C ALA A 138 -14.90 -1.00 -13.88
N GLU A 139 -13.60 -1.29 -13.76
CA GLU A 139 -12.79 -1.03 -12.56
C GLU A 139 -12.80 0.46 -12.18
N TYR A 140 -12.68 1.38 -13.15
CA TYR A 140 -12.75 2.81 -12.88
C TYR A 140 -14.14 3.28 -12.45
N LEU A 141 -15.20 2.81 -13.10
CA LEU A 141 -16.58 3.13 -12.69
C LEU A 141 -16.86 2.67 -11.26
N ILE A 142 -16.38 1.49 -10.89
CA ILE A 142 -16.49 0.96 -9.52
C ILE A 142 -15.61 1.77 -8.56
N GLY A 143 -14.36 2.08 -8.94
CA GLY A 143 -13.43 2.86 -8.13
C GLY A 143 -13.91 4.29 -7.82
N LEU A 144 -14.60 4.94 -8.76
CA LEU A 144 -15.24 6.25 -8.54
C LEU A 144 -16.32 6.21 -7.45
N GLY A 145 -16.93 5.05 -7.22
CA GLY A 145 -17.91 4.84 -6.16
C GLY A 145 -17.32 4.49 -4.80
N GLN A 146 -16.08 3.99 -4.72
CA GLN A 146 -15.51 3.32 -3.53
C GLN A 146 -15.09 4.22 -2.37
N VAL A 147 -15.00 5.54 -2.56
CA VAL A 147 -14.60 6.49 -1.50
C VAL A 147 -15.62 7.63 -1.40
N PRO A 148 -16.61 7.56 -0.51
CA PRO A 148 -17.67 8.55 -0.44
C PRO A 148 -17.17 9.87 0.20
N HIS A 149 -17.60 11.02 -0.32
CA HIS A 149 -17.33 12.31 0.30
C HIS A 149 -18.14 12.45 1.61
N PRO A 150 -17.53 12.88 2.73
CA PRO A 150 -18.21 12.92 4.02
C PRO A 150 -19.43 13.85 4.09
N GLU A 151 -19.53 14.86 3.22
CA GLU A 151 -20.68 15.78 3.14
C GLU A 151 -21.61 15.53 1.94
N HIS A 152 -21.14 14.84 0.89
CA HIS A 152 -21.84 14.76 -0.40
C HIS A 152 -22.01 13.33 -0.93
N GLY A 153 -21.58 12.30 -0.19
CA GLY A 153 -21.82 10.89 -0.50
C GLY A 153 -21.03 10.28 -1.67
N VAL A 154 -20.48 11.08 -2.59
CA VAL A 154 -19.63 10.60 -3.71
C VAL A 154 -18.39 11.47 -3.94
N CYS A 155 -17.31 10.87 -4.43
CA CYS A 155 -16.03 11.52 -4.75
C CYS A 155 -16.07 12.31 -6.07
N MET A 156 -17.07 13.17 -6.26
CA MET A 156 -17.16 14.05 -7.43
C MET A 156 -17.16 15.51 -6.97
N ARG A 157 -15.97 16.10 -6.82
CA ARG A 157 -15.80 17.56 -6.71
C ARG A 157 -15.68 18.14 -8.12
N GLU A 158 -16.01 19.41 -8.29
CA GLU A 158 -15.69 20.20 -9.49
C GLU A 158 -14.18 20.15 -9.86
N ASN A 159 -13.33 19.73 -8.92
CA ASN A 159 -11.87 19.75 -9.02
C ASN A 159 -11.27 18.33 -8.85
N ASN A 160 -12.06 17.25 -8.90
CA ASN A 160 -11.54 15.90 -8.61
C ASN A 160 -11.17 15.07 -9.83
N TRP A 161 -11.27 15.70 -10.98
CA TRP A 161 -11.20 14.97 -12.21
C TRP A 161 -9.75 14.68 -12.63
N GLU A 162 -8.78 15.24 -11.92
CA GLU A 162 -7.33 14.98 -12.00
C GLU A 162 -7.02 13.54 -11.61
N TYR A 163 -7.80 12.94 -10.70
CA TYR A 163 -7.70 11.51 -10.36
C TYR A 163 -8.17 10.61 -11.52
N ALA A 164 -9.23 11.01 -12.22
CA ALA A 164 -9.66 10.35 -13.46
C ALA A 164 -8.65 10.57 -14.61
N LEU A 165 -8.05 11.78 -14.65
CA LEU A 165 -6.81 12.21 -15.32
C LEU A 165 -5.66 11.21 -15.24
N ASP A 166 -5.06 11.12 -14.05
CA ASP A 166 -3.83 10.38 -13.76
C ASP A 166 -4.02 8.86 -13.92
N CYS A 167 -5.21 8.37 -13.64
CA CYS A 167 -5.55 6.97 -13.89
C CYS A 167 -5.65 6.65 -15.40
N SER A 168 -5.88 7.62 -16.29
CA SER A 168 -6.07 7.41 -17.74
C SER A 168 -4.77 7.47 -18.55
N ALA A 169 -3.76 8.19 -18.07
CA ALA A 169 -2.48 8.39 -18.77
C ALA A 169 -1.67 7.09 -18.97
N GLY A 170 -2.03 6.01 -18.29
CA GLY A 170 -1.34 4.73 -18.39
C GLY A 170 -1.56 3.94 -19.69
N ASN A 171 -2.70 4.09 -20.40
CA ASN A 171 -3.09 3.14 -21.48
C ASN A 171 -4.10 3.66 -22.55
N GLY A 172 -4.22 4.96 -22.81
CA GLY A 172 -4.95 5.48 -23.99
C GLY A 172 -6.46 5.69 -23.86
N ASN A 173 -6.99 5.75 -22.63
CA ASN A 173 -8.35 6.26 -22.35
C ASN A 173 -8.29 7.77 -22.06
N TYR A 174 -9.31 8.51 -22.47
CA TYR A 174 -9.43 9.95 -22.24
C TYR A 174 -10.76 10.24 -21.55
N TYR A 175 -10.77 11.09 -20.53
CA TYR A 175 -12.00 11.55 -19.89
C TYR A 175 -12.21 13.02 -20.27
N ALA A 176 -13.38 13.36 -20.79
CA ALA A 176 -13.74 14.75 -21.10
C ALA A 176 -14.98 15.19 -20.32
N ALA A 177 -14.91 16.42 -19.83
CA ALA A 177 -15.98 17.11 -19.10
C ALA A 177 -16.80 17.98 -20.06
N ASP A 178 -18.11 17.77 -20.17
CA ASP A 178 -19.00 18.83 -20.69
C ASP A 178 -19.59 19.56 -19.47
N ARG A 179 -18.84 20.60 -19.03
CA ARG A 179 -19.16 21.62 -18.02
C ARG A 179 -19.16 21.22 -16.53
N GLY A 180 -18.02 20.77 -16.01
CA GLY A 180 -17.79 20.76 -14.56
C GLY A 180 -16.39 20.42 -14.02
N GLU A 181 -15.40 20.19 -14.91
CA GLU A 181 -13.93 20.39 -14.82
C GLU A 181 -12.89 19.31 -14.42
N ALA A 182 -12.55 18.43 -15.38
CA ALA A 182 -11.22 17.80 -15.53
C ALA A 182 -10.31 18.44 -16.54
N TYR A 183 -9.04 18.32 -16.22
CA TYR A 183 -7.90 19.14 -16.56
C TYR A 183 -7.18 18.84 -17.88
N LEU A 184 -6.35 19.84 -18.25
CA LEU A 184 -5.14 19.80 -19.08
C LEU A 184 -5.03 18.64 -20.09
N SER A 185 -5.75 18.83 -21.19
CA SER A 185 -5.11 18.73 -22.50
C SER A 185 -4.76 20.15 -22.97
N TYR A 186 -3.52 20.41 -23.37
CA TYR A 186 -3.10 21.73 -23.84
C TYR A 186 -3.79 22.04 -25.18
N TRP A 187 -4.86 22.83 -25.14
CA TRP A 187 -5.54 23.40 -26.31
C TRP A 187 -5.55 24.91 -26.16
N GLU A 188 -4.62 25.57 -26.84
CA GLU A 188 -4.27 26.99 -26.66
C GLU A 188 -5.42 27.98 -26.97
N LYS A 189 -6.61 27.52 -27.43
CA LYS A 189 -7.77 28.38 -27.79
C LYS A 189 -9.17 27.89 -27.38
N GLY A 190 -9.31 26.90 -26.48
CA GLY A 190 -10.61 26.44 -25.95
C GLY A 190 -11.34 25.36 -26.78
N LEU A 191 -12.25 24.63 -26.14
CA LEU A 191 -12.87 23.38 -26.64
C LEU A 191 -13.81 23.58 -27.86
N GLY A 192 -13.55 22.83 -28.95
CA GLY A 192 -14.48 22.63 -30.07
C GLY A 192 -14.02 23.15 -31.43
N ILE A 193 -12.82 23.72 -31.56
CA ILE A 193 -12.31 24.24 -32.84
C ILE A 193 -10.81 23.89 -32.96
N ARG A 194 -10.42 23.19 -34.04
CA ARG A 194 -8.99 23.01 -34.40
C ARG A 194 -8.37 24.33 -34.88
N TRP A 195 -7.04 24.47 -34.85
CA TRP A 195 -6.31 25.71 -35.19
C TRP A 195 -6.68 26.32 -36.55
N ASP A 196 -7.16 25.49 -37.47
CA ASP A 196 -7.52 25.80 -38.85
C ASP A 196 -9.04 25.95 -39.08
N GLY A 197 -9.87 25.84 -38.04
CA GLY A 197 -11.32 25.94 -38.15
C GLY A 197 -12.03 24.64 -38.58
N SER A 198 -11.35 23.49 -38.54
CA SER A 198 -11.96 22.19 -38.84
C SER A 198 -12.66 21.52 -37.64
N ASP A 199 -13.53 20.56 -37.98
CA ASP A 199 -14.69 19.99 -37.28
C ASP A 199 -14.51 19.44 -35.85
N MET A 200 -15.64 19.40 -35.13
CA MET A 200 -15.84 18.81 -33.80
C MET A 200 -15.24 17.39 -33.69
N PRO A 201 -14.60 17.03 -32.55
CA PRO A 201 -14.12 15.66 -32.31
C PRO A 201 -15.22 14.63 -32.58
N GLU A 202 -14.89 13.53 -33.24
CA GLU A 202 -15.88 12.55 -33.71
C GLU A 202 -16.67 11.90 -32.56
N TRP A 203 -16.08 11.75 -31.38
CA TRP A 203 -16.80 11.28 -30.19
C TRP A 203 -17.91 12.26 -29.75
N ARG A 204 -17.74 13.57 -29.97
CA ARG A 204 -18.73 14.58 -29.57
C ARG A 204 -19.97 14.54 -30.45
N LYS A 205 -19.83 14.07 -31.69
CA LYS A 205 -20.94 13.73 -32.60
C LYS A 205 -21.67 12.45 -32.17
N GLN A 206 -21.12 11.68 -31.22
CA GLN A 206 -21.70 10.44 -30.69
C GLN A 206 -22.46 10.65 -29.35
N LEU A 207 -22.65 11.88 -28.87
CA LEU A 207 -23.48 12.15 -27.68
C LEU A 207 -24.95 11.75 -27.86
N ASP A 208 -25.42 11.63 -29.11
CA ASP A 208 -26.77 11.16 -29.45
C ASP A 208 -26.90 9.63 -29.40
N LEU A 209 -25.85 8.89 -29.00
CA LEU A 209 -25.94 7.45 -28.80
C LEU A 209 -27.00 7.12 -27.74
N LEU A 210 -27.80 6.09 -28.02
CA LEU A 210 -28.78 5.60 -27.06
C LEU A 210 -28.08 4.80 -25.96
N ALA A 211 -28.36 5.16 -24.71
CA ALA A 211 -27.88 4.40 -23.57
C ALA A 211 -28.41 2.97 -23.60
N ARG A 212 -27.56 2.02 -23.21
CA ARG A 212 -27.91 0.59 -23.15
C ARG A 212 -28.79 0.29 -21.92
N PRO A 213 -29.62 -0.76 -21.95
CA PRO A 213 -30.43 -1.15 -20.81
C PRO A 213 -29.61 -1.41 -19.55
N ALA A 214 -30.09 -0.96 -18.39
CA ALA A 214 -29.35 -1.03 -17.14
C ALA A 214 -28.96 -2.48 -16.75
N ALA A 215 -29.85 -3.45 -17.01
CA ALA A 215 -29.60 -4.87 -16.74
C ALA A 215 -28.37 -5.41 -17.46
N ARG A 216 -28.16 -4.96 -18.71
CA ARG A 216 -27.02 -5.36 -19.53
C ARG A 216 -25.71 -4.79 -18.98
N VAL A 217 -25.73 -3.53 -18.57
CA VAL A 217 -24.54 -2.84 -18.02
C VAL A 217 -24.16 -3.40 -16.64
N VAL A 218 -25.13 -3.81 -15.82
CA VAL A 218 -24.88 -4.47 -14.52
C VAL A 218 -24.17 -5.81 -14.70
N ALA A 219 -24.58 -6.60 -15.71
CA ALA A 219 -23.90 -7.84 -16.04
C ALA A 219 -22.43 -7.60 -16.42
N GLU A 220 -22.14 -6.54 -17.18
CA GLU A 220 -20.78 -6.14 -17.57
C GLU A 220 -19.91 -5.70 -16.40
N LEU A 221 -20.48 -4.96 -15.45
CA LEU A 221 -19.73 -4.53 -14.26
C LEU A 221 -19.42 -5.68 -13.30
N GLY A 222 -19.92 -6.90 -13.56
CA GLY A 222 -19.73 -8.06 -12.69
C GLY A 222 -20.37 -7.87 -11.31
N VAL A 223 -21.40 -7.02 -11.22
CA VAL A 223 -22.10 -6.74 -9.97
C VAL A 223 -23.04 -7.91 -9.69
N TYR A 224 -22.61 -8.81 -8.82
CA TYR A 224 -23.45 -9.87 -8.29
C TYR A 224 -24.51 -9.26 -7.38
N TYR A 225 -25.77 -9.23 -7.81
CA TYR A 225 -26.87 -8.85 -6.93
C TYR A 225 -27.19 -10.01 -5.98
N THR A 226 -27.45 -9.72 -4.71
CA THR A 226 -28.25 -10.58 -3.82
C THR A 226 -29.71 -10.22 -4.03
N LEU A 227 -30.47 -11.11 -4.70
CA LEU A 227 -31.94 -10.99 -4.70
C LEU A 227 -32.42 -11.39 -3.31
N SER A 228 -32.87 -10.41 -2.51
CA SER A 228 -33.77 -10.71 -1.41
C SER A 228 -35.12 -11.13 -2.01
N SER A 229 -35.33 -12.42 -2.21
CA SER A 229 -36.66 -12.95 -2.50
C SER A 229 -37.41 -13.18 -1.19
N ASN A 230 -38.41 -12.33 -0.96
CA ASN A 230 -39.66 -12.50 -0.20
C ASN A 230 -39.65 -13.35 1.08
N GLU A 231 -40.07 -12.71 2.19
CA GLU A 231 -41.28 -13.16 2.89
C GLU A 231 -41.96 -11.97 3.56
N ASP A 232 -43.28 -11.98 3.42
CA ASP A 232 -44.32 -11.01 3.78
C ASP A 232 -44.19 -10.39 5.18
N GLU A 233 -44.40 -9.06 5.27
CA GLU A 233 -45.38 -8.46 6.20
C GLU A 233 -45.55 -6.95 5.92
N GLU A 234 -46.80 -6.52 5.79
CA GLU A 234 -47.24 -5.13 5.56
C GLU A 234 -46.88 -4.19 6.74
N PRO A 235 -46.77 -2.87 6.49
CA PRO A 235 -46.34 -1.90 7.50
C PRO A 235 -47.46 -1.63 8.51
N VAL A 236 -47.25 -2.00 9.76
CA VAL A 236 -48.08 -1.50 10.87
C VAL A 236 -47.57 -0.12 11.28
N ALA A 237 -48.44 0.87 11.18
CA ALA A 237 -48.20 2.21 11.69
C ALA A 237 -48.36 2.27 13.23
N ASP A 238 -47.45 3.04 13.83
CA ASP A 238 -47.54 3.77 15.10
C ASP A 238 -47.37 2.98 16.42
N THR A 239 -46.30 3.28 17.15
CA THR A 239 -46.31 3.99 18.46
C THR A 239 -45.07 3.62 19.30
N GLY A 240 -44.25 4.62 19.62
CA GLY A 240 -43.52 4.66 20.90
C GLY A 240 -42.05 4.22 20.93
N ALA A 241 -41.24 5.18 21.41
CA ALA A 241 -39.93 5.07 22.07
C ALA A 241 -38.70 4.68 21.22
N ALA A 242 -37.77 5.64 21.14
CA ALA A 242 -36.39 5.40 20.76
C ALA A 242 -35.70 4.49 21.79
N GLU A 243 -35.16 3.37 21.34
CA GLU A 243 -34.15 2.61 22.09
C GLU A 243 -32.80 2.68 21.36
N GLU A 244 -31.82 3.23 22.07
CA GLU A 244 -30.43 3.33 21.68
C GLU A 244 -29.80 1.92 21.63
N PHE A 245 -29.17 1.56 20.50
CA PHE A 245 -28.33 0.37 20.43
C PHE A 245 -27.01 0.62 21.17
N GLU A 246 -26.88 0.03 22.38
CA GLU A 246 -25.62 -0.01 23.13
C GLU A 246 -24.57 -0.88 22.43
N THR A 247 -23.45 -0.27 22.05
CA THR A 247 -22.18 -0.96 21.77
C THR A 247 -21.66 -1.65 23.03
N PRO A 248 -21.12 -2.88 22.95
CA PRO A 248 -20.62 -3.58 24.14
C PRO A 248 -19.50 -2.80 24.82
N ALA A 249 -19.63 -2.61 26.13
CA ALA A 249 -18.73 -1.77 26.93
C ALA A 249 -17.29 -2.34 26.96
N PRO A 250 -16.26 -1.48 26.80
CA PRO A 250 -14.87 -1.89 27.01
C PRO A 250 -14.62 -2.23 28.49
N PRO A 251 -13.69 -3.15 28.80
CA PRO A 251 -13.43 -3.59 30.17
C PRO A 251 -13.06 -2.43 31.12
N ALA A 252 -13.62 -2.47 32.33
CA ALA A 252 -13.80 -1.36 33.28
C ALA A 252 -12.55 -0.79 33.97
N TRP A 253 -11.34 -0.97 33.43
CA TRP A 253 -10.14 -0.32 34.01
C TRP A 253 -9.08 0.01 32.95
N ARG A 254 -9.31 1.07 32.17
CA ARG A 254 -8.27 1.92 31.56
C ARG A 254 -8.95 3.12 30.92
N SER A 255 -8.60 4.33 31.35
CA SER A 255 -9.14 5.54 30.72
C SER A 255 -8.71 5.61 29.23
N LYS A 256 -9.54 6.18 28.33
CA LYS A 256 -9.17 6.44 26.92
C LYS A 256 -7.80 7.16 26.79
N ARG A 257 -7.47 8.01 27.76
CA ARG A 257 -6.18 8.70 27.89
C ARG A 257 -5.00 7.75 28.17
N GLN A 258 -5.22 6.70 28.95
CA GLN A 258 -4.23 5.65 29.22
C GLN A 258 -3.99 4.77 27.98
N GLN A 259 -5.03 4.49 27.19
CA GLN A 259 -4.90 3.78 25.91
C GLN A 259 -4.07 4.58 24.89
N LYS A 260 -4.38 5.88 24.70
CA LYS A 260 -3.58 6.78 23.84
C LYS A 260 -2.11 6.86 24.27
N ARG A 261 -1.86 7.06 25.58
CA ARG A 261 -0.49 7.09 26.15
C ARG A 261 0.26 5.77 25.98
N THR A 262 -0.45 4.65 25.96
CA THR A 262 0.17 3.34 25.74
C THR A 262 0.63 3.19 24.29
N VAL A 263 -0.17 3.65 23.32
CA VAL A 263 0.20 3.55 21.90
C VAL A 263 1.29 4.55 21.51
N GLN A 264 1.23 5.81 21.97
CA GLN A 264 2.33 6.76 21.75
C GLN A 264 3.65 6.19 22.28
N GLY A 265 3.60 5.52 23.44
CA GLY A 265 4.75 4.79 23.98
C GLY A 265 5.27 3.68 23.07
N ARG A 266 4.42 3.03 22.27
CA ARG A 266 4.81 1.99 21.28
C ARG A 266 5.44 2.58 20.02
N PHE A 267 4.99 3.75 19.56
CA PHE A 267 5.66 4.48 18.48
C PHE A 267 7.09 4.84 18.87
N LEU A 268 7.24 5.48 20.04
CA LEU A 268 8.54 5.80 20.63
C LEU A 268 9.37 4.53 20.85
N GLY A 269 8.76 3.49 21.42
CA GLY A 269 9.41 2.22 21.69
C GLY A 269 9.94 1.56 20.42
N CYS A 270 9.16 1.58 19.33
CA CYS A 270 9.55 0.97 18.07
C CYS A 270 10.78 1.67 17.46
N LEU A 271 10.76 3.00 17.27
CA LEU A 271 11.89 3.68 16.63
C LEU A 271 13.13 3.75 17.53
N LEU A 272 12.97 4.11 18.81
CA LEU A 272 14.11 4.13 19.75
C LEU A 272 14.63 2.72 20.01
N GLY A 273 13.75 1.73 20.05
CA GLY A 273 14.14 0.35 20.26
C GLY A 273 15.01 -0.17 19.12
N GLY A 274 14.64 0.14 17.88
CA GLY A 274 15.47 -0.20 16.71
C GLY A 274 16.83 0.50 16.75
N ALA A 275 16.85 1.80 17.02
CA ALA A 275 18.10 2.55 17.14
C ALA A 275 19.02 2.06 18.26
N VAL A 276 18.45 1.61 19.39
CA VAL A 276 19.21 0.99 20.45
C VAL A 276 19.83 -0.34 20.01
N GLY A 277 19.07 -1.15 19.27
CA GLY A 277 19.54 -2.44 18.76
C GLY A 277 20.65 -2.29 17.73
N ASP A 278 20.46 -1.41 16.75
CA ASP A 278 21.46 -0.96 15.79
C ASP A 278 22.75 -0.56 16.52
N ALA A 279 22.67 0.45 17.39
CA ALA A 279 23.84 1.00 18.07
C ALA A 279 24.56 -0.01 19.00
N LEU A 280 23.84 -1.02 19.50
CA LEU A 280 24.44 -2.09 20.31
C LEU A 280 25.12 -3.15 19.45
N GLY A 281 24.58 -3.44 18.25
CA GLY A 281 25.15 -4.39 17.29
C GLY A 281 26.31 -3.82 16.47
N ALA A 282 26.34 -2.50 16.26
CA ALA A 282 27.33 -1.82 15.44
C ALA A 282 28.81 -2.16 15.76
N PRO A 283 29.25 -2.29 17.03
CA PRO A 283 30.65 -2.63 17.33
C PRO A 283 31.02 -4.08 17.01
N VAL A 284 30.04 -4.95 16.72
CA VAL A 284 30.20 -6.41 16.58
C VAL A 284 29.70 -6.98 15.24
N GLU A 285 29.11 -6.17 14.36
CA GLU A 285 28.58 -6.54 13.02
C GLU A 285 29.49 -7.49 12.21
N PHE A 286 30.81 -7.26 12.20
CA PHE A 286 31.75 -8.09 11.41
C PHE A 286 32.51 -9.12 12.23
N MET A 287 32.14 -9.32 13.50
CA MET A 287 32.80 -10.27 14.38
C MET A 287 32.16 -11.64 14.31
N LYS A 288 32.98 -12.68 14.50
CA LYS A 288 32.44 -13.98 14.87
C LYS A 288 32.01 -13.92 16.34
N ARG A 289 30.95 -14.63 16.71
CA ARG A 289 30.49 -14.78 18.08
C ARG A 289 31.61 -15.20 19.03
N THR A 290 32.51 -16.08 18.59
CA THR A 290 33.69 -16.47 19.40
C THR A 290 34.62 -15.30 19.72
N GLU A 291 34.73 -14.31 18.83
CA GLU A 291 35.46 -13.07 19.04
C GLU A 291 34.67 -12.11 19.95
N ILE A 292 33.35 -11.99 19.74
CA ILE A 292 32.46 -11.21 20.62
C ILE A 292 32.59 -11.70 22.07
N LEU A 293 32.50 -13.01 22.31
CA LEU A 293 32.65 -13.59 23.63
C LEU A 293 34.05 -13.40 24.22
N ARG A 294 35.10 -13.45 23.39
CA ARG A 294 36.47 -13.20 23.85
C ARG A 294 36.65 -11.74 24.29
N ARG A 295 36.03 -10.80 23.57
CA ARG A 295 36.19 -9.36 23.80
C ARG A 295 35.31 -8.84 24.93
N PHE A 296 34.06 -9.31 25.02
CA PHE A 296 33.05 -8.79 25.95
C PHE A 296 32.69 -9.77 27.08
N GLY A 297 33.28 -10.97 27.07
CA GLY A 297 33.06 -12.00 28.09
C GLY A 297 31.93 -12.98 27.73
N PRO A 298 31.60 -13.91 28.64
CA PRO A 298 30.72 -15.05 28.34
C PRO A 298 29.27 -14.68 28.04
N LYS A 299 28.86 -13.44 28.34
CA LYS A 299 27.53 -12.91 27.99
C LYS A 299 27.52 -12.14 26.66
N GLY A 300 28.68 -12.01 26.01
CA GLY A 300 28.85 -11.18 24.83
C GLY A 300 28.67 -9.69 25.11
N ILE A 301 28.37 -8.90 24.08
CA ILE A 301 28.12 -7.47 24.23
C ILE A 301 26.78 -7.23 24.94
N THR A 302 26.79 -6.43 26.01
CA THR A 302 25.60 -6.13 26.84
C THR A 302 25.41 -4.65 27.14
N GLU A 303 26.39 -3.84 26.76
CA GLU A 303 26.46 -2.39 26.86
C GLU A 303 27.12 -1.87 25.58
N TYR A 304 26.94 -0.59 25.28
CA TYR A 304 27.61 0.00 24.12
C TYR A 304 29.12 -0.13 24.20
N ALA A 305 29.73 -0.30 23.03
CA ALA A 305 31.17 -0.26 22.84
C ALA A 305 31.50 0.74 21.74
N PRO A 306 32.76 1.22 21.65
CA PRO A 306 33.10 2.21 20.64
C PRO A 306 32.89 1.68 19.21
N ALA A 307 32.12 2.41 18.41
CA ALA A 307 31.92 2.21 16.97
C ALA A 307 31.85 3.57 16.27
N TYR A 308 32.33 3.65 15.02
CA TYR A 308 32.33 4.86 14.19
C TYR A 308 32.76 6.17 14.90
N GLY A 309 33.70 6.06 15.85
CA GLY A 309 34.25 7.21 16.59
C GLY A 309 33.44 7.68 17.81
N GLY A 310 32.40 6.95 18.22
CA GLY A 310 31.59 7.28 19.40
C GLY A 310 31.07 6.06 20.16
N MET A 311 30.24 6.31 21.17
CA MET A 311 29.46 5.30 21.91
C MET A 311 27.99 5.49 21.56
N GLY A 312 27.23 4.39 21.45
CA GLY A 312 25.80 4.47 21.12
C GLY A 312 25.52 5.08 19.75
N THR A 313 26.48 4.97 18.82
CA THR A 313 26.37 5.51 17.46
C THR A 313 25.49 4.61 16.60
N ILE A 314 24.54 5.21 15.88
CA ILE A 314 23.67 4.49 14.94
C ILE A 314 24.38 4.20 13.61
N THR A 315 23.91 3.24 12.82
CA THR A 315 24.40 2.93 11.45
C THR A 315 23.41 3.37 10.38
N ASP A 316 23.59 2.93 9.13
CA ASP A 316 22.65 3.20 8.04
C ASP A 316 21.26 2.63 8.32
N ASP A 317 21.13 1.60 9.13
CA ASP A 317 19.86 1.04 9.61
C ASP A 317 18.93 2.09 10.17
N THR A 318 19.36 2.77 11.22
CA THR A 318 18.55 3.84 11.82
C THR A 318 18.49 5.05 10.90
N GLN A 319 19.59 5.44 10.25
CA GLN A 319 19.57 6.60 9.36
C GLN A 319 18.49 6.45 8.28
N MET A 320 18.49 5.32 7.56
CA MET A 320 17.52 5.05 6.52
C MET A 320 16.12 4.85 7.09
N THR A 321 15.97 4.26 8.28
CA THR A 321 14.69 4.19 9.01
C THR A 321 14.09 5.58 9.22
N LEU A 322 14.89 6.56 9.64
CA LEU A 322 14.43 7.94 9.82
C LEU A 322 14.01 8.58 8.49
N PHE A 323 14.74 8.32 7.40
CA PHE A 323 14.33 8.80 6.08
C PHE A 323 13.08 8.09 5.54
N THR A 324 12.82 6.82 5.90
CA THR A 324 11.54 6.15 5.63
C THR A 324 10.39 6.87 6.33
N ALA A 325 10.54 7.12 7.65
CA ALA A 325 9.53 7.82 8.45
C ALA A 325 9.23 9.23 7.92
N GLU A 326 10.28 10.00 7.62
CA GLU A 326 10.14 11.33 7.04
C GLU A 326 9.50 11.29 5.64
N GLY A 327 9.88 10.33 4.78
CA GLY A 327 9.29 10.14 3.46
C GLY A 327 7.78 9.93 3.52
N LEU A 328 7.31 9.09 4.43
CA LEU A 328 5.88 8.84 4.66
C LEU A 328 5.15 10.09 5.15
N ILE A 329 5.71 10.81 6.14
CA ILE A 329 5.12 12.06 6.63
C ILE A 329 5.08 13.12 5.52
N ARG A 330 6.16 13.30 4.76
CA ARG A 330 6.20 14.22 3.62
C ARG A 330 5.16 13.83 2.55
N GLY A 331 4.95 12.54 2.32
CA GLY A 331 3.90 12.04 1.44
C GLY A 331 2.51 12.45 1.92
N TRP A 332 2.23 12.34 3.22
CA TRP A 332 0.97 12.82 3.80
C TRP A 332 0.82 14.34 3.66
N VAL A 333 1.84 15.11 4.05
CA VAL A 333 1.83 16.58 3.94
C VAL A 333 1.61 17.02 2.50
N ARG A 334 2.26 16.36 1.53
CA ARG A 334 2.02 16.61 0.11
C ARG A 334 0.54 16.41 -0.23
N GLY A 335 -0.06 15.29 0.18
CA GLY A 335 -1.48 15.01 -0.03
C GLY A 335 -2.39 16.11 0.54
N CYS A 336 -2.13 16.57 1.76
CA CYS A 336 -2.93 17.63 2.39
C CYS A 336 -2.84 18.99 1.67
N PHE A 337 -1.66 19.36 1.14
CA PHE A 337 -1.42 20.68 0.55
C PHE A 337 -1.60 20.73 -0.97
N LYS A 338 -1.44 19.59 -1.65
CA LYS A 338 -1.47 19.51 -3.12
C LYS A 338 -2.60 18.64 -3.65
N GLY A 339 -3.35 17.95 -2.78
CA GLY A 339 -4.40 17.02 -3.18
C GLY A 339 -3.89 15.70 -3.79
N ILE A 340 -2.59 15.58 -4.07
CA ILE A 340 -1.96 14.44 -4.73
C ILE A 340 -0.73 13.94 -3.95
N THR A 341 -0.49 12.63 -3.96
CA THR A 341 0.73 12.06 -3.36
C THR A 341 1.04 10.65 -3.85
N THR A 342 2.31 10.26 -3.76
CA THR A 342 2.76 8.87 -3.84
C THR A 342 3.69 8.60 -2.67
N TYR A 343 3.35 7.64 -1.80
CA TYR A 343 4.21 7.34 -0.65
C TYR A 343 5.54 6.73 -1.08
N SER A 344 5.54 5.88 -2.12
CA SER A 344 6.75 5.29 -2.70
C SER A 344 7.66 6.35 -3.36
N GLY A 345 7.10 7.24 -4.18
CA GLY A 345 7.86 8.31 -4.84
C GLY A 345 8.46 9.32 -3.87
N VAL A 346 7.66 9.80 -2.90
CA VAL A 346 8.14 10.77 -1.90
C VAL A 346 9.16 10.13 -0.94
N THR A 347 9.01 8.84 -0.62
CA THR A 347 10.03 8.12 0.17
C THR A 347 11.29 7.84 -0.64
N ALA A 348 11.19 7.55 -1.94
CA ALA A 348 12.35 7.46 -2.82
C ALA A 348 13.15 8.77 -2.82
N HIS A 349 12.45 9.92 -2.88
CA HIS A 349 13.09 11.23 -2.72
C HIS A 349 13.76 11.38 -1.35
N ALA A 350 13.15 10.88 -0.27
CA ALA A 350 13.79 10.89 1.05
C ALA A 350 15.08 10.05 1.06
N TYR A 351 15.10 8.90 0.40
CA TYR A 351 16.30 8.08 0.25
C TYR A 351 17.38 8.72 -0.63
N LEU A 352 17.03 9.48 -1.67
CA LEU A 352 18.01 10.25 -2.45
C LEU A 352 18.68 11.34 -1.60
N ARG A 353 17.93 11.98 -0.69
CA ARG A 353 18.52 12.89 0.31
C ARG A 353 19.41 12.15 1.32
N TRP A 354 19.02 10.95 1.76
CA TRP A 354 19.92 10.12 2.54
C TRP A 354 21.23 9.84 1.78
N LEU A 355 21.15 9.39 0.52
CA LEU A 355 22.33 9.14 -0.33
C LEU A 355 23.27 10.35 -0.40
N GLN A 356 22.71 11.56 -0.50
CA GLN A 356 23.46 12.80 -0.48
C GLN A 356 24.16 13.08 0.86
N SER A 357 23.50 12.80 1.99
CA SER A 357 24.16 12.87 3.30
C SER A 357 25.34 11.88 3.43
N GLN A 358 25.37 10.84 2.59
CA GLN A 358 26.50 9.89 2.49
C GLN A 358 27.60 10.33 1.50
N GLY A 359 27.48 11.53 0.91
CA GLY A 359 28.43 12.09 -0.04
C GLY A 359 28.28 11.57 -1.48
N GLU A 360 27.13 10.99 -1.83
CA GLU A 360 26.85 10.44 -3.16
C GLU A 360 25.65 11.14 -3.82
N ARG A 361 25.48 10.98 -5.14
CA ARG A 361 24.36 11.55 -5.90
C ARG A 361 23.86 10.55 -6.95
N PRO A 362 22.57 10.59 -7.35
CA PRO A 362 22.09 9.81 -8.47
C PRO A 362 22.81 10.18 -9.77
N ILE A 363 22.98 9.19 -10.66
CA ILE A 363 23.74 9.34 -11.92
C ILE A 363 22.92 10.07 -12.98
N CYS A 364 21.61 9.86 -13.00
CA CYS A 364 20.69 10.56 -13.89
C CYS A 364 20.27 11.92 -13.31
N ASP A 365 19.88 12.82 -14.19
CA ASP A 365 19.41 14.17 -13.86
C ASP A 365 17.95 14.12 -13.36
N ILE A 366 17.75 13.52 -12.18
CA ILE A 366 16.50 13.67 -11.45
C ILE A 366 16.59 15.00 -10.70
N ASP A 367 15.69 15.93 -11.01
CA ASP A 367 15.47 17.11 -10.17
C ASP A 367 14.73 16.65 -8.89
N PHE A 368 15.48 16.29 -7.85
CA PHE A 368 14.95 15.99 -6.51
C PHE A 368 15.09 17.19 -5.56
N GLY A 369 15.07 18.41 -6.12
CA GLY A 369 15.05 19.66 -5.38
C GLY A 369 16.42 20.09 -4.80
N THR A 370 16.42 21.22 -4.10
CA THR A 370 17.59 21.70 -3.35
C THR A 370 17.70 21.01 -1.99
N ASP A 371 18.92 20.92 -1.47
CA ASP A 371 19.30 20.18 -0.26
C ASP A 371 18.70 20.74 1.05
N GLU A 372 18.16 21.97 1.06
CA GLU A 372 17.88 22.73 2.29
C GLU A 372 16.44 22.69 2.90
N PRO A 373 15.37 22.18 2.26
CA PRO A 373 14.01 22.52 2.69
C PRO A 373 13.43 21.66 3.83
N GLY A 374 14.04 20.53 4.21
CA GLY A 374 13.48 19.58 5.20
C GLY A 374 14.31 19.42 6.48
N TRP A 375 13.65 19.31 7.63
CA TRP A 375 14.29 19.32 8.95
C TRP A 375 15.26 18.15 9.20
N LEU A 376 14.90 16.92 8.82
CA LEU A 376 15.74 15.76 9.10
C LEU A 376 17.08 15.85 8.37
N PHE A 377 17.07 16.31 7.12
CA PHE A 377 18.30 16.48 6.34
C PHE A 377 19.24 17.53 6.95
N GLN A 378 18.75 18.49 7.74
CA GLN A 378 19.58 19.48 8.42
C GLN A 378 20.36 18.90 9.63
N GLN A 379 20.02 17.69 10.08
CA GLN A 379 20.72 17.01 11.19
C GLN A 379 22.11 16.54 10.72
N ARG A 380 23.14 17.35 10.98
CA ARG A 380 24.51 17.10 10.49
C ARG A 380 25.13 15.79 10.96
N GLN A 381 24.67 15.25 12.08
CA GLN A 381 25.10 13.94 12.58
C GLN A 381 24.72 12.79 11.62
N LEU A 382 23.63 12.94 10.85
CA LEU A 382 23.25 11.98 9.80
C LEU A 382 24.17 12.03 8.57
N HIS A 383 25.00 13.07 8.43
CA HIS A 383 25.94 13.25 7.31
C HIS A 383 27.28 12.56 7.61
N SER A 384 27.20 11.32 8.09
CA SER A 384 28.34 10.51 8.47
C SER A 384 28.14 9.09 8.00
N ARG A 385 29.08 8.63 7.16
CA ARG A 385 29.05 7.34 6.49
C ARG A 385 29.39 6.21 7.46
N ARG A 386 28.40 5.37 7.75
CA ARG A 386 28.49 4.32 8.77
C ARG A 386 27.87 3.04 8.24
N ALA A 387 28.73 2.15 7.74
CA ALA A 387 28.41 0.87 7.11
C ALA A 387 27.31 0.84 6.03
N PRO A 388 27.10 1.90 5.19
CA PRO A 388 26.00 1.89 4.24
C PRO A 388 26.01 0.68 3.31
N GLY A 389 24.91 -0.07 3.31
CA GLY A 389 24.75 -1.25 2.46
C GLY A 389 25.02 -0.93 0.99
N ASN A 390 25.93 -1.68 0.37
CA ASN A 390 26.34 -1.45 -1.04
C ASN A 390 25.15 -1.53 -2.01
N THR A 391 24.16 -2.37 -1.73
CA THR A 391 22.93 -2.45 -2.53
C THR A 391 22.12 -1.16 -2.44
N CYS A 392 21.96 -0.59 -1.24
CA CYS A 392 21.23 0.68 -1.05
C CYS A 392 21.89 1.79 -1.86
N LEU A 393 23.19 1.96 -1.72
CA LEU A 393 23.95 3.00 -2.43
C LEU A 393 23.89 2.84 -3.96
N SER A 394 24.13 1.62 -4.46
CA SER A 394 24.15 1.37 -5.90
C SER A 394 22.77 1.48 -6.55
N ALA A 395 21.71 1.01 -5.87
CA ALA A 395 20.35 1.14 -6.38
C ALA A 395 19.88 2.60 -6.41
N LEU A 396 20.13 3.37 -5.34
CA LEU A 396 19.75 4.79 -5.31
C LEU A 396 20.57 5.63 -6.30
N ARG A 397 21.85 5.29 -6.52
CA ARG A 397 22.66 5.91 -7.57
C ARG A 397 22.10 5.68 -8.98
N ALA A 398 21.52 4.49 -9.21
CA ALA A 398 21.05 4.06 -10.52
C ALA A 398 19.55 4.32 -10.77
N MET A 399 18.81 4.79 -9.77
CA MET A 399 17.38 5.12 -9.86
C MET A 399 17.17 6.21 -10.92
N ASN A 400 16.27 6.00 -11.91
CA ASN A 400 16.04 6.96 -13.00
C ASN A 400 14.78 7.80 -12.83
N SER A 401 13.82 7.31 -12.04
CA SER A 401 12.62 8.05 -11.65
C SER A 401 12.23 7.74 -10.21
N LEU A 402 11.58 8.70 -9.55
CA LEU A 402 11.09 8.52 -8.19
C LEU A 402 10.06 7.39 -8.15
N GLY A 403 10.24 6.46 -7.21
CA GLY A 403 9.36 5.30 -7.06
C GLY A 403 9.70 4.12 -7.98
N GLU A 404 10.71 4.23 -8.85
CA GLU A 404 11.16 3.11 -9.68
C GLU A 404 11.72 1.98 -8.79
N LEU A 405 11.34 0.73 -9.12
CA LEU A 405 11.88 -0.45 -8.47
C LEU A 405 13.34 -0.69 -8.86
N ALA A 406 14.15 -1.19 -7.92
CA ALA A 406 15.54 -1.45 -8.17
C ALA A 406 15.74 -2.58 -9.20
N ARG A 407 16.56 -2.31 -10.22
CA ARG A 407 16.92 -3.28 -11.26
C ARG A 407 18.11 -4.14 -10.81
N ASN A 408 17.93 -4.92 -9.76
CA ASN A 408 18.92 -5.87 -9.26
C ASN A 408 18.22 -7.12 -8.69
N ASP A 409 19.01 -8.15 -8.37
CA ASP A 409 18.53 -9.38 -7.72
C ASP A 409 19.06 -9.48 -6.28
N SER A 410 19.19 -8.34 -5.59
CA SER A 410 19.77 -8.30 -4.24
C SER A 410 18.79 -8.79 -3.19
N LYS A 411 19.27 -9.74 -2.37
CA LYS A 411 18.59 -10.26 -1.18
C LYS A 411 19.09 -9.61 0.12
N GLY A 412 19.93 -8.59 0.06
CA GLY A 412 20.45 -7.93 1.27
C GLY A 412 19.35 -7.50 2.26
N CYS A 413 19.66 -7.48 3.55
CA CYS A 413 18.75 -7.05 4.62
C CYS A 413 18.40 -5.54 4.57
N GLY A 414 19.15 -4.76 3.80
CA GLY A 414 19.00 -3.31 3.63
C GLY A 414 17.58 -2.84 3.33
N GLY A 415 16.77 -3.68 2.70
CA GLY A 415 15.36 -3.45 2.46
C GLY A 415 14.55 -3.50 3.75
N VAL A 416 14.61 -4.62 4.48
CA VAL A 416 13.78 -4.91 5.66
C VAL A 416 14.17 -4.10 6.89
N MET A 417 15.46 -3.81 7.11
CA MET A 417 15.96 -3.16 8.34
C MET A 417 15.35 -1.77 8.60
N ARG A 418 14.77 -1.14 7.58
CA ARG A 418 14.29 0.25 7.61
C ARG A 418 12.78 0.45 7.40
N VAL A 419 11.99 -0.62 7.43
CA VAL A 419 10.55 -0.57 7.05
C VAL A 419 9.62 -0.42 8.27
N ALA A 420 10.13 -0.52 9.50
CA ALA A 420 9.30 -0.36 10.70
C ALA A 420 8.37 0.88 10.72
N PRO A 421 8.78 2.07 10.21
CA PRO A 421 7.89 3.23 10.10
C PRO A 421 6.62 3.00 9.29
N VAL A 422 6.62 2.09 8.32
CA VAL A 422 5.43 1.76 7.50
C VAL A 422 4.32 1.20 8.37
N GLY A 423 4.65 0.29 9.29
CA GLY A 423 3.66 -0.29 10.21
C GLY A 423 3.06 0.77 11.16
N LEU A 424 3.89 1.70 11.65
CA LEU A 424 3.44 2.82 12.48
C LEU A 424 2.55 3.80 11.70
N PHE A 425 2.93 4.11 10.47
CA PHE A 425 2.17 4.98 9.57
C PHE A 425 0.81 4.37 9.23
N ALA A 426 0.79 3.11 8.78
CA ALA A 426 -0.44 2.37 8.52
C ALA A 426 -1.32 2.26 9.77
N TRP A 427 -0.74 2.14 10.97
CA TRP A 427 -1.52 2.14 12.20
C TRP A 427 -2.32 3.44 12.38
N ARG A 428 -1.78 4.60 12.00
CA ARG A 428 -2.55 5.85 12.03
C ARG A 428 -3.66 5.89 10.99
N LEU A 429 -3.47 5.20 9.86
CA LEU A 429 -4.41 5.14 8.75
C LEU A 429 -5.39 3.96 8.79
N ARG A 430 -5.26 3.03 9.74
CA ARG A 430 -6.04 1.77 9.88
C ARG A 430 -7.58 1.87 9.91
N GLN A 431 -8.13 3.07 9.99
CA GLN A 431 -9.58 3.31 9.83
C GLN A 431 -10.01 3.30 8.35
N TYR A 432 -9.05 3.49 7.45
CA TYR A 432 -9.23 3.61 6.00
C TYR A 432 -8.38 2.61 5.22
N GLU A 433 -7.30 2.11 5.84
CA GLU A 433 -6.36 1.17 5.24
C GLU A 433 -6.40 -0.20 5.93
N SER A 434 -6.18 -1.23 5.14
CA SER A 434 -6.10 -2.62 5.59
C SER A 434 -4.65 -3.05 5.88
N PRO A 435 -4.43 -4.16 6.61
CA PRO A 435 -3.09 -4.75 6.75
C PRO A 435 -2.42 -5.10 5.41
N GLN A 436 -3.20 -5.35 4.35
CA GLN A 436 -2.67 -5.56 2.99
C GLN A 436 -1.99 -4.30 2.44
N ASP A 437 -2.48 -3.12 2.80
CA ASP A 437 -1.90 -1.85 2.34
C ASP A 437 -0.55 -1.59 3.03
N ALA A 438 -0.45 -1.91 4.32
CA ALA A 438 0.83 -1.90 5.05
C ALA A 438 1.84 -2.89 4.46
N PHE A 439 1.39 -4.11 4.14
CA PHE A 439 2.23 -5.13 3.51
C PHE A 439 2.75 -4.67 2.14
N ARG A 440 1.85 -4.13 1.30
CA ARG A 440 2.17 -3.64 -0.03
C ARG A 440 3.15 -2.47 0.02
N LEU A 441 2.86 -1.45 0.83
CA LEU A 441 3.74 -0.28 0.98
C LEU A 441 5.11 -0.69 1.53
N GLY A 442 5.16 -1.61 2.50
CA GLY A 442 6.42 -2.12 3.03
C GLY A 442 7.25 -2.86 1.97
N THR A 443 6.58 -3.64 1.11
CA THR A 443 7.20 -4.35 0.00
C THR A 443 7.73 -3.38 -1.06
N GLU A 444 6.92 -2.39 -1.45
CA GLU A 444 7.30 -1.35 -2.42
C GLU A 444 8.52 -0.55 -1.94
N LEU A 445 8.54 -0.12 -0.68
CA LEU A 445 9.64 0.69 -0.14
C LEU A 445 10.96 -0.09 0.02
N ALA A 446 10.89 -1.39 0.30
CA ALA A 446 12.07 -2.27 0.27
C ALA A 446 12.57 -2.46 -1.18
N ALA A 447 11.64 -2.66 -2.12
CA ALA A 447 11.91 -2.86 -3.55
C ALA A 447 12.55 -1.66 -4.24
N LEU A 448 12.47 -0.44 -3.67
CA LEU A 448 13.23 0.73 -4.14
C LEU A 448 14.75 0.50 -4.16
N THR A 449 15.26 -0.49 -3.43
CA THR A 449 16.70 -0.82 -3.43
C THR A 449 16.99 -2.32 -3.62
N HIS A 450 16.07 -3.20 -3.21
CA HIS A 450 16.26 -4.65 -3.24
C HIS A 450 15.25 -5.28 -4.19
N GLY A 451 15.65 -5.50 -5.44
CA GLY A 451 14.75 -5.98 -6.51
C GLY A 451 14.42 -7.48 -6.42
N HIS A 452 15.15 -8.26 -5.62
CA HIS A 452 14.80 -9.67 -5.39
C HIS A 452 13.52 -9.76 -4.53
N PRO A 453 12.53 -10.63 -4.87
CA PRO A 453 11.28 -10.77 -4.13
C PRO A 453 11.47 -10.98 -2.63
N THR A 454 12.36 -11.87 -2.20
CA THR A 454 12.69 -12.06 -0.78
C THR A 454 13.20 -10.79 -0.08
N GLY A 455 14.00 -9.98 -0.76
CA GLY A 455 14.47 -8.68 -0.24
C GLY A 455 13.34 -7.67 -0.08
N ALA A 456 12.32 -7.73 -0.93
CA ALA A 456 11.16 -6.85 -0.87
C ALA A 456 10.07 -7.34 0.11
N LEU A 457 9.65 -8.61 0.00
CA LEU A 457 8.53 -9.21 0.74
C LEU A 457 8.76 -9.21 2.26
N THR A 458 10.02 -9.36 2.70
CA THR A 458 10.40 -9.24 4.11
C THR A 458 10.07 -7.85 4.69
N GLY A 459 10.18 -6.78 3.89
CA GLY A 459 9.73 -5.44 4.25
C GLY A 459 8.22 -5.37 4.48
N GLY A 460 7.42 -5.99 3.61
CA GLY A 460 5.98 -6.12 3.80
C GLY A 460 5.60 -6.89 5.06
N VAL A 461 6.30 -8.00 5.34
CA VAL A 461 6.11 -8.77 6.58
C VAL A 461 6.40 -7.89 7.80
N LEU A 462 7.55 -7.21 7.86
CA LEU A 462 7.90 -6.36 8.99
C LEU A 462 6.88 -5.24 9.22
N ALA A 463 6.39 -4.62 8.14
CA ALA A 463 5.35 -3.58 8.22
C ALA A 463 4.08 -4.09 8.91
N VAL A 464 3.61 -5.28 8.54
CA VAL A 464 2.43 -5.92 9.16
C VAL A 464 2.68 -6.31 10.61
N LEU A 465 3.88 -6.82 10.92
CA LEU A 465 4.26 -7.14 12.29
C LEU A 465 4.19 -5.88 13.17
N VAL A 466 4.84 -4.79 12.74
CA VAL A 466 4.86 -3.54 13.52
C VAL A 466 3.45 -2.95 13.64
N LEU A 467 2.64 -2.98 12.59
CA LEU A 467 1.23 -2.55 12.63
C LEU A 467 0.44 -3.31 13.71
N ALA A 468 0.46 -4.65 13.66
CA ALA A 468 -0.32 -5.49 14.55
C ALA A 468 0.16 -5.39 16.02
N LEU A 469 1.47 -5.39 16.24
CA LEU A 469 2.07 -5.25 17.58
C LEU A 469 1.75 -3.88 18.20
N THR A 470 1.77 -2.83 17.37
CA THR A 470 1.39 -1.48 17.79
C THR A 470 -0.09 -1.42 18.19
N ASP A 471 -0.96 -2.13 17.48
CA ASP A 471 -2.38 -2.27 17.81
C ASP A 471 -2.62 -3.14 19.07
N GLY A 472 -1.65 -3.96 19.44
CA GLY A 472 -1.63 -4.74 20.68
C GLY A 472 -1.83 -6.23 20.50
N ALA A 473 -1.79 -6.73 19.26
CA ALA A 473 -1.70 -8.16 18.99
C ALA A 473 -0.43 -8.75 19.62
N SER A 474 -0.49 -10.04 19.95
CA SER A 474 0.70 -10.82 20.25
C SER A 474 1.55 -11.03 18.99
N LEU A 475 2.84 -11.35 19.18
CA LEU A 475 3.74 -11.62 18.06
C LEU A 475 3.25 -12.81 17.21
N ARG A 476 2.65 -13.84 17.81
CA ARG A 476 2.12 -14.99 17.05
C ARG A 476 0.89 -14.63 16.21
N GLU A 477 0.00 -13.78 16.72
CA GLU A 477 -1.14 -13.26 15.94
C GLU A 477 -0.65 -12.39 14.78
N ALA A 478 0.34 -11.53 15.03
CA ALA A 478 0.96 -10.70 14.00
C ALA A 478 1.63 -11.55 12.90
N LEU A 479 2.37 -12.60 13.28
CA LEU A 479 2.98 -13.56 12.35
C LEU A 479 1.94 -14.32 11.54
N ALA A 480 0.85 -14.76 12.15
CA ALA A 480 -0.24 -15.42 11.44
C ALA A 480 -0.87 -14.49 10.38
N ALA A 481 -1.10 -13.22 10.73
CA ALA A 481 -1.60 -12.22 9.80
C ALA A 481 -0.62 -11.95 8.65
N ALA A 482 0.65 -11.73 8.95
CA ALA A 482 1.68 -11.47 7.94
C ALA A 482 1.90 -12.67 7.00
N LYS A 483 1.96 -13.89 7.52
CA LYS A 483 2.09 -15.12 6.71
C LYS A 483 0.92 -15.33 5.75
N ARG A 484 -0.30 -14.95 6.15
CA ARG A 484 -1.48 -15.04 5.27
C ARG A 484 -1.35 -14.12 4.06
N LEU A 485 -0.90 -12.88 4.26
CA LEU A 485 -0.68 -11.92 3.17
C LEU A 485 0.52 -12.35 2.30
N LEU A 486 1.62 -12.75 2.94
CA LEU A 486 2.81 -13.26 2.27
C LEU A 486 2.50 -14.43 1.32
N ARG A 487 1.64 -15.38 1.71
CA ARG A 487 1.26 -16.54 0.88
C ARG A 487 0.51 -16.16 -0.41
N ALA A 488 -0.06 -14.97 -0.48
CA ALA A 488 -0.71 -14.46 -1.69
C ALA A 488 0.29 -13.93 -2.72
N GLU A 489 1.55 -13.69 -2.32
CA GLU A 489 2.56 -13.08 -3.16
C GLU A 489 3.36 -14.13 -3.96
N PRO A 490 3.80 -13.82 -5.19
CA PRO A 490 4.66 -14.71 -5.95
C PRO A 490 6.05 -14.81 -5.31
N ARG A 491 6.67 -15.99 -5.38
CA ARG A 491 8.04 -16.27 -4.86
C ARG A 491 8.17 -16.04 -3.34
N HIS A 492 7.09 -16.20 -2.60
CA HIS A 492 7.05 -16.02 -1.15
C HIS A 492 7.69 -17.17 -0.35
N GLU A 493 7.94 -18.32 -0.96
CA GLU A 493 8.24 -19.58 -0.28
C GLU A 493 9.54 -19.51 0.54
N GLU A 494 10.52 -18.75 0.07
CA GLU A 494 11.78 -18.56 0.79
C GLU A 494 11.59 -17.73 2.06
N THR A 495 10.92 -16.59 1.97
CA THR A 495 10.58 -15.74 3.12
C THR A 495 9.70 -16.49 4.12
N LEU A 496 8.69 -17.21 3.63
CA LEU A 496 7.78 -17.98 4.48
C LEU A 496 8.53 -19.07 5.24
N ARG A 497 9.40 -19.83 4.57
CA ARG A 497 10.20 -20.89 5.20
C ARG A 497 11.11 -20.35 6.30
N ALA A 498 11.72 -19.18 6.09
CA ALA A 498 12.56 -18.56 7.11
C ALA A 498 11.76 -18.16 8.36
N ILE A 499 10.56 -17.61 8.18
CA ILE A 499 9.65 -17.27 9.28
C ILE A 499 9.19 -18.53 10.03
N GLU A 500 8.77 -19.57 9.31
CA GLU A 500 8.32 -20.83 9.90
C GLU A 500 9.46 -21.53 10.65
N MET A 501 10.67 -21.52 10.12
CA MET A 501 11.88 -22.02 10.81
C MET A 501 12.14 -21.26 12.12
N ALA A 502 11.95 -19.94 12.14
CA ALA A 502 12.11 -19.14 13.36
C ALA A 502 11.08 -19.52 14.44
N GLU A 503 9.82 -19.74 14.07
CA GLU A 503 8.77 -20.23 14.98
C GLU A 503 9.09 -21.64 15.49
N GLU A 504 9.46 -22.57 14.61
CA GLU A 504 9.83 -23.95 14.97
C GLU A 504 11.01 -23.99 15.93
N LEU A 505 12.05 -23.20 15.66
CA LEU A 505 13.23 -23.12 16.54
C LEU A 505 12.91 -22.49 17.88
N ALA A 506 12.01 -21.49 17.93
CA ALA A 506 11.55 -20.90 19.19
C ALA A 506 10.85 -21.94 20.09
N ASP A 507 10.16 -22.91 19.49
CA ASP A 507 9.44 -23.98 20.19
C ASP A 507 10.31 -25.24 20.43
N SER A 508 11.51 -25.31 19.86
CA SER A 508 12.37 -26.51 19.88
C SER A 508 13.08 -26.81 21.20
N GLY A 509 13.25 -25.81 22.07
CA GLY A 509 14.05 -25.92 23.30
C GLY A 509 15.57 -26.00 23.08
N LEU A 510 16.06 -25.82 21.84
CA LEU A 510 17.49 -25.75 21.55
C LEU A 510 18.16 -24.57 22.26
N PRO A 511 19.47 -24.67 22.58
CA PRO A 511 20.24 -23.52 23.03
C PRO A 511 20.15 -22.37 22.02
N HIS A 512 19.95 -21.14 22.50
CA HIS A 512 19.68 -20.00 21.61
C HIS A 512 20.79 -19.76 20.57
N GLU A 513 22.05 -19.98 20.96
CA GLU A 513 23.19 -19.87 20.04
C GLU A 513 23.13 -20.87 18.88
N GLU A 514 22.63 -22.08 19.13
CA GLU A 514 22.48 -23.12 18.12
C GLU A 514 21.28 -22.83 17.22
N ALA A 515 20.16 -22.37 17.79
CA ALA A 515 18.99 -21.98 17.03
C ALA A 515 19.29 -20.81 16.08
N ILE A 516 19.94 -19.75 16.56
CA ILE A 516 20.28 -18.59 15.72
C ILE A 516 21.26 -18.99 14.60
N ALA A 517 22.27 -19.82 14.89
CA ALA A 517 23.20 -20.29 13.87
C ALA A 517 22.53 -21.09 12.73
N ARG A 518 21.35 -21.71 12.98
CA ARG A 518 20.55 -22.39 11.95
C ARG A 518 19.71 -21.43 11.10
N LEU A 519 19.43 -20.23 11.60
CA LEU A 519 18.67 -19.20 10.90
C LEU A 519 19.53 -18.38 9.94
N GLY A 520 20.85 -18.36 10.13
CA GLY A 520 21.80 -17.69 9.25
C GLY A 520 22.69 -16.71 9.98
N GLN A 521 23.20 -15.72 9.25
CA GLN A 521 24.09 -14.67 9.75
C GLN A 521 23.50 -13.27 9.59
N GLY A 522 22.27 -13.14 9.08
CA GLY A 522 21.56 -11.86 8.99
C GLY A 522 21.88 -11.02 7.75
N TRP A 523 22.87 -11.39 6.93
CA TRP A 523 23.26 -10.60 5.75
C TRP A 523 22.18 -10.48 4.67
N ILE A 524 21.27 -11.46 4.61
CA ILE A 524 20.14 -11.48 3.67
C ILE A 524 18.82 -11.32 4.42
N ALA A 525 17.84 -10.73 3.76
CA ALA A 525 16.65 -10.19 4.37
C ALA A 525 15.81 -11.23 5.13
N GLU A 526 15.68 -12.44 4.60
CA GLU A 526 14.94 -13.50 5.26
C GLU A 526 15.67 -14.05 6.50
N GLU A 527 17.00 -14.07 6.50
CA GLU A 527 17.80 -14.46 7.67
C GLU A 527 17.69 -13.39 8.76
N ALA A 528 17.88 -12.11 8.42
CA ALA A 528 17.77 -11.01 9.36
C ALA A 528 16.39 -10.99 10.04
N LEU A 529 15.34 -11.12 9.23
CA LEU A 529 13.97 -11.16 9.73
C LEU A 529 13.72 -12.41 10.60
N ALA A 530 14.19 -13.59 10.20
CA ALA A 530 13.97 -14.82 10.94
C ALA A 530 14.71 -14.84 12.29
N ILE A 531 15.99 -14.43 12.32
CA ILE A 531 16.75 -14.26 13.57
C ILE A 531 16.01 -13.29 14.49
N SER A 532 15.48 -12.22 13.93
CA SER A 532 14.78 -11.19 14.70
C SER A 532 13.46 -11.69 15.28
N ILE A 533 12.67 -12.41 14.48
CA ILE A 533 11.43 -13.06 14.94
C ILE A 533 11.72 -14.06 16.05
N TYR A 534 12.73 -14.92 15.86
CA TYR A 534 13.15 -15.89 16.86
C TYR A 534 13.51 -15.21 18.19
N CYS A 535 14.39 -14.20 18.14
CA CYS A 535 14.84 -13.48 19.32
C CYS A 535 13.68 -12.78 20.04
N ALA A 536 12.72 -12.22 19.29
CA ALA A 536 11.54 -11.59 19.86
C ALA A 536 10.56 -12.61 20.48
N LEU A 537 10.41 -13.80 19.89
CA LEU A 537 9.57 -14.88 20.43
C LEU A 537 10.10 -15.43 21.76
N VAL A 538 11.42 -15.58 21.90
CA VAL A 538 12.06 -16.13 23.11
C VAL A 538 12.47 -15.05 24.12
N ALA A 539 12.25 -13.77 23.81
CA ALA A 539 12.62 -12.66 24.67
C ALA A 539 11.82 -12.69 26.00
N ARG A 540 12.55 -12.67 27.12
CA ARG A 540 11.95 -12.49 28.45
C ARG A 540 11.59 -11.03 28.73
N ASN A 541 12.31 -10.11 28.09
CA ASN A 541 12.11 -8.67 28.12
C ASN A 541 12.91 -8.03 26.97
N PHE A 542 12.75 -6.72 26.77
CA PHE A 542 13.43 -5.94 25.73
C PHE A 542 14.95 -6.17 25.74
N LYS A 543 15.60 -5.96 26.90
CA LYS A 543 17.06 -6.09 27.07
C LYS A 543 17.56 -7.48 26.67
N HIS A 544 16.84 -8.53 27.08
CA HIS A 544 17.19 -9.91 26.75
C HIS A 544 17.12 -10.18 25.26
N GLY A 545 16.04 -9.76 24.60
CA GLY A 545 15.86 -10.00 23.16
C GLY A 545 16.90 -9.29 22.32
N VAL A 546 17.18 -8.01 22.61
CA VAL A 546 18.21 -7.24 21.89
C VAL A 546 19.60 -7.82 22.11
N ILE A 547 20.00 -8.15 23.35
CA ILE A 547 21.29 -8.80 23.61
C ILE A 547 21.40 -10.10 22.83
N LEU A 548 20.33 -10.89 22.77
CA LEU A 548 20.36 -12.14 22.03
C LEU A 548 20.57 -11.91 20.53
N ALA A 549 19.88 -10.91 19.97
CA ALA A 549 19.91 -10.56 18.56
C ALA A 549 21.23 -9.95 18.07
N VAL A 550 22.08 -9.40 18.95
CA VAL A 550 23.38 -8.81 18.57
C VAL A 550 24.58 -9.72 18.88
N ASN A 551 24.36 -10.88 19.50
CA ASN A 551 25.43 -11.79 19.93
C ASN A 551 25.45 -13.09 19.10
N HIS A 552 25.49 -12.94 17.79
CA HIS A 552 25.60 -14.02 16.81
C HIS A 552 26.70 -13.75 15.77
N ASP A 553 26.87 -14.63 14.79
CA ASP A 553 27.88 -14.45 13.73
C ASP A 553 27.28 -13.56 12.62
N GLY A 554 28.00 -12.51 12.21
CA GLY A 554 27.59 -11.68 11.08
C GLY A 554 26.73 -10.48 11.50
N ASP A 555 25.83 -10.08 10.61
CA ASP A 555 25.07 -8.83 10.62
C ASP A 555 24.26 -8.65 11.91
N SER A 556 24.88 -8.00 12.89
CA SER A 556 24.42 -7.93 14.27
C SER A 556 23.66 -6.64 14.56
N ASP A 557 24.00 -5.54 13.89
CA ASP A 557 23.25 -4.28 13.97
C ASP A 557 21.88 -4.42 13.30
N SER A 558 21.78 -5.03 12.11
CA SER A 558 20.47 -5.21 11.45
C SER A 558 19.50 -6.09 12.23
N THR A 559 19.98 -7.22 12.74
CA THR A 559 19.15 -8.10 13.59
C THR A 559 18.81 -7.42 14.91
N GLY A 560 19.75 -6.65 15.48
CA GLY A 560 19.52 -5.81 16.64
C GLY A 560 18.40 -4.79 16.40
N ALA A 561 18.46 -4.08 15.27
CA ALA A 561 17.51 -3.05 14.88
C ALA A 561 16.09 -3.61 14.73
N ILE A 562 15.92 -4.69 13.96
CA ILE A 562 14.61 -5.28 13.70
C ILE A 562 13.99 -5.83 15.00
N VAL A 563 14.76 -6.53 15.85
CA VAL A 563 14.29 -6.97 17.18
C VAL A 563 13.91 -5.79 18.06
N GLY A 564 14.73 -4.74 18.05
CA GLY A 564 14.47 -3.51 18.77
C GLY A 564 13.14 -2.87 18.34
N ASN A 565 12.85 -2.83 17.03
CA ASN A 565 11.59 -2.35 16.51
C ASN A 565 10.40 -3.19 16.98
N LEU A 566 10.50 -4.52 16.90
CA LEU A 566 9.43 -5.44 17.29
C LEU A 566 9.13 -5.37 18.80
N LEU A 567 10.16 -5.52 19.64
CA LEU A 567 10.01 -5.48 21.10
C LEU A 567 9.60 -4.09 21.59
N GLY A 568 10.07 -3.05 20.91
CA GLY A 568 9.66 -1.67 21.11
C GLY A 568 8.18 -1.43 20.82
N ALA A 569 7.68 -1.93 19.68
CA ALA A 569 6.27 -1.87 19.33
C ALA A 569 5.38 -2.68 20.29
N MET A 570 5.88 -3.84 20.77
CA MET A 570 5.16 -4.69 21.74
C MET A 570 5.02 -4.02 23.11
N HIS A 571 6.14 -3.56 23.68
CA HIS A 571 6.24 -3.21 25.09
C HIS A 571 6.29 -1.70 25.36
N GLY A 572 6.54 -0.90 24.33
CA GLY A 572 6.69 0.55 24.41
C GLY A 572 8.01 1.00 25.03
N VAL A 573 8.27 2.32 24.93
CA VAL A 573 9.55 2.96 25.28
C VAL A 573 10.01 2.69 26.73
N LYS A 574 9.08 2.48 27.66
CA LYS A 574 9.40 2.18 29.07
C LYS A 574 10.09 0.83 29.27
N ALA A 575 10.02 -0.06 28.28
CA ALA A 575 10.72 -1.34 28.33
C ALA A 575 12.20 -1.21 27.99
N ILE A 576 12.61 -0.11 27.35
CA ILE A 576 13.99 0.12 26.94
C ILE A 576 14.80 0.58 28.16
N PRO A 577 15.94 -0.06 28.47
CA PRO A 577 16.80 0.35 29.57
C PRO A 577 17.29 1.80 29.43
N ALA A 578 17.25 2.56 30.53
CA ALA A 578 17.70 3.95 30.54
C ALA A 578 19.19 4.06 30.20
N GLU A 579 20.01 3.10 30.64
CA GLU A 579 21.44 3.05 30.34
C GLU A 579 21.76 2.89 28.85
N TRP A 580 20.81 2.45 28.03
CA TRP A 580 20.94 2.40 26.58
C TRP A 580 20.32 3.63 25.91
N LEU A 581 19.22 4.17 26.44
CA LEU A 581 18.60 5.37 25.87
C LEU A 581 19.40 6.65 26.11
N GLU A 582 20.05 6.81 27.27
CA GLU A 582 20.76 8.04 27.62
C GLU A 582 21.94 8.36 26.68
N PRO A 583 22.85 7.42 26.38
CA PRO A 583 23.96 7.66 25.46
C PRO A 583 23.61 7.43 23.97
N LEU A 584 22.36 7.11 23.64
CA LEU A 584 21.94 6.87 22.25
C LEU A 584 22.09 8.14 21.41
N GLU A 585 22.84 8.05 20.33
CA GLU A 585 22.98 9.13 19.37
C GLU A 585 21.63 9.49 18.73
N LEU A 586 21.39 10.79 18.54
CA LEU A 586 20.18 11.32 17.90
C LEU A 586 18.87 10.92 18.58
N ARG A 587 18.91 10.49 19.86
CA ARG A 587 17.72 10.14 20.65
C ARG A 587 16.60 11.16 20.52
N ASP A 588 16.90 12.46 20.62
CA ASP A 588 15.90 13.53 20.56
C ASP A 588 15.26 13.62 19.16
N VAL A 589 16.05 13.47 18.10
CA VAL A 589 15.56 13.46 16.71
C VAL A 589 14.69 12.24 16.44
N ILE A 590 15.11 11.06 16.90
CA ILE A 590 14.33 9.81 16.79
C ILE A 590 13.01 9.94 17.56
N THR A 591 13.06 10.53 18.75
CA THR A 591 11.87 10.80 19.60
C THR A 591 10.90 11.73 18.88
N GLU A 592 11.38 12.86 18.38
CA GLU A 592 10.56 13.84 17.69
C GLU A 592 9.91 13.26 16.42
N LEU A 593 10.64 12.46 15.64
CA LEU A 593 10.09 11.81 14.45
C LEU A 593 9.06 10.72 14.78
N ALA A 594 9.24 9.97 15.87
CA ALA A 594 8.25 9.01 16.36
C ALA A 594 6.96 9.70 16.83
N GLU A 595 7.09 10.85 17.50
CA GLU A 595 5.96 11.67 17.92
C GLU A 595 5.23 12.28 16.72
N ASP A 596 5.95 12.74 15.70
CA ASP A 596 5.36 13.22 14.46
C ASP A 596 4.65 12.11 13.69
N LEU A 597 5.22 10.91 13.60
CA LEU A 597 4.53 9.73 13.04
C LEU A 597 3.27 9.37 13.82
N TYR A 598 3.22 9.63 15.13
CA TYR A 598 2.00 9.46 15.90
C TYR A 598 1.00 10.59 15.64
N ALA A 599 1.46 11.81 15.40
CA ALA A 599 0.61 13.00 15.35
C ALA A 599 0.17 13.41 13.93
N PHE A 600 0.83 12.95 12.85
CA PHE A 600 0.70 13.55 11.51
C PHE A 600 -0.75 13.67 11.01
N LYS A 601 -1.57 12.64 11.25
CA LYS A 601 -2.98 12.60 10.84
C LYS A 601 -3.85 13.62 11.60
N ASP A 602 -3.45 13.97 12.83
CA ASP A 602 -4.18 14.92 13.68
C ASP A 602 -3.79 16.37 13.40
N TRP A 603 -2.80 16.63 12.53
CA TRP A 603 -2.46 17.97 12.11
C TRP A 603 -3.57 18.54 11.22
N ALA A 604 -4.21 19.62 11.69
CA ALA A 604 -5.13 20.40 10.87
C ALA A 604 -4.31 21.25 9.89
N ILE A 605 -3.84 20.62 8.81
CA ILE A 605 -3.00 21.23 7.78
C ILE A 605 -3.56 21.01 6.39
N GLY A 606 -3.12 21.82 5.43
CA GLY A 606 -3.53 21.74 4.04
C GLY A 606 -4.24 23.00 3.56
N GLU A 607 -4.70 22.96 2.31
CA GLU A 607 -5.27 24.12 1.60
C GLU A 607 -6.49 24.73 2.32
N TYR A 608 -7.27 23.91 3.01
CA TYR A 608 -8.50 24.31 3.71
C TYR A 608 -8.31 24.53 5.22
N SER A 609 -7.06 24.52 5.71
CA SER A 609 -6.78 24.81 7.11
C SER A 609 -6.60 26.31 7.33
N ASP A 610 -7.41 26.87 8.22
CA ASP A 610 -7.25 28.26 8.67
C ASP A 610 -6.02 28.46 9.59
N ASN A 611 -5.31 27.39 9.96
CA ASN A 611 -4.15 27.45 10.84
C ASN A 611 -2.84 27.68 10.05
N GLU A 612 -2.67 28.91 9.57
CA GLU A 612 -1.53 29.34 8.77
C GLU A 612 -0.17 29.11 9.47
N GLU A 613 -0.11 29.32 10.79
CA GLU A 613 1.13 29.09 11.57
C GLU A 613 1.52 27.61 11.58
N LEU A 614 0.56 26.71 11.81
CA LEU A 614 0.80 25.27 11.76
C LEU A 614 1.15 24.82 10.35
N ASN A 615 0.46 25.35 9.33
CA ASN A 615 0.76 25.07 7.92
C ASN A 615 2.22 25.42 7.59
N GLN A 616 2.65 26.65 7.91
CA GLN A 616 4.03 27.07 7.66
C GLN A 616 5.05 26.25 8.46
N ARG A 617 4.75 25.93 9.72
CA ARG A 617 5.65 25.13 10.56
C ARG A 617 5.82 23.72 10.02
N ILE A 618 4.73 23.03 9.67
CA ILE A 618 4.79 21.67 9.12
C ILE A 618 5.42 21.68 7.74
N TRP A 619 5.09 22.64 6.87
CA TRP A 619 5.70 22.73 5.54
C TRP A 619 7.22 22.96 5.61
N ARG A 620 7.70 23.79 6.54
CA ARG A 620 9.15 23.97 6.78
C ARG A 620 9.83 22.72 7.32
N LYS A 621 9.12 21.92 8.14
CA LYS A 621 9.69 20.71 8.75
C LYS A 621 9.69 19.53 7.78
N TYR A 622 8.56 19.33 7.10
CA TYR A 622 8.25 18.21 6.20
C TYR A 622 7.69 18.75 4.88
N PRO A 623 8.51 19.36 4.02
CA PRO A 623 8.01 19.94 2.78
C PRO A 623 7.45 18.85 1.87
N GLY A 624 6.21 19.04 1.40
CA GLY A 624 5.52 18.12 0.49
C GLY A 624 5.97 18.31 -0.96
N PHE A 625 7.07 17.66 -1.34
CA PHE A 625 7.64 17.73 -2.70
C PHE A 625 6.96 16.80 -3.68
#